data_AF-C2FVG1-F1
#
_entry.id   AF-C2FVG1-F1
#
_cell.length_a   1.000
_cell.length_b   1.000
_cell.length_c   1.000
_cell.angle_alpha   90.00
_cell.angle_beta   90.00
_cell.angle_gamma   90.00
#
_symmetry.space_group_name_H-M   'P 1'
#
loop_
_entity.id
_entity.type
_entity.pdbx_description
1 polymer ?
#
loop_
_entity_poly.entity_id
_entity_poly.type
_entity_poly.pdbx_seq_one_letter_code
_entity_poly.pdbx_strand_id
1 'polypeptide(L)'
;MKHLLIIVSLLCFSISQAQLSKLDQIFDQYKEGKGVTSIKIGKPMFSMLNKMKLSDNDLESIRPLLTNINSIKMLIVEGDTPELQSDVSKAISKLNYEELMMINSEENKIKFLAENTQSETINNLLLSIITDDSTIFMILDGKVKYDDISKLINSVN
;
A
#
# COMPACT_ATOMS: atom_id res chain seq x y z
N MET A 1 23.91 -41.69 -0.82
CA MET A 1 22.72 -41.21 -1.56
C MET A 1 21.59 -40.68 -0.64
N LYS A 2 21.30 -41.33 0.49
CA LYS A 2 20.26 -40.88 1.45
C LYS A 2 20.52 -39.48 2.04
N HIS A 3 21.78 -39.16 2.35
CA HIS A 3 22.17 -37.83 2.88
C HIS A 3 22.14 -36.72 1.83
N LEU A 4 22.33 -37.04 0.54
CA LEU A 4 22.26 -36.06 -0.56
C LEU A 4 20.82 -35.57 -0.77
N LEU A 5 19.84 -36.48 -0.67
CA LEU A 5 18.41 -36.17 -0.74
C LEU A 5 17.94 -35.25 0.40
N ILE A 6 18.50 -35.41 1.60
CA ILE A 6 18.15 -34.58 2.77
C ILE A 6 18.70 -33.16 2.61
N ILE A 7 19.91 -32.98 2.07
CA ILE A 7 20.52 -31.67 1.83
C ILE A 7 19.76 -30.89 0.74
N VAL A 8 19.35 -31.58 -0.34
CA VAL A 8 18.52 -30.98 -1.40
C VAL A 8 17.14 -30.58 -0.88
N SER A 9 16.52 -31.41 -0.02
CA SER A 9 15.24 -31.08 0.61
C SER A 9 15.32 -29.89 1.59
N LEU A 10 16.46 -29.67 2.23
CA LEU A 10 16.67 -28.55 3.17
C LEU A 10 16.91 -27.22 2.43
N LEU A 11 17.55 -27.28 1.26
CA LEU A 11 17.73 -26.12 0.35
C LEU A 11 16.41 -25.69 -0.31
N CYS A 12 15.49 -26.62 -0.60
CA CYS A 12 14.16 -26.27 -1.11
C CYS A 12 13.27 -25.59 -0.06
N PHE A 13 13.51 -25.80 1.24
CA PHE A 13 12.72 -25.16 2.31
C PHE A 13 13.13 -23.68 2.53
N SER A 14 14.31 -23.27 2.07
CA SER A 14 14.83 -21.91 2.22
C SER A 14 14.34 -20.94 1.14
N ILE A 15 13.62 -21.43 0.13
CA ILE A 15 13.06 -20.63 -0.97
C ILE A 15 11.63 -20.15 -0.68
N SER A 16 11.07 -20.44 0.50
CA SER A 16 9.88 -19.75 1.04
C SER A 16 10.22 -18.32 1.48
N GLN A 17 11.10 -17.65 0.74
CA GLN A 17 11.33 -16.21 0.83
C GLN A 17 9.97 -15.57 0.61
N ALA A 18 9.52 -14.81 1.61
CA ALA A 18 8.31 -14.01 1.51
C ALA A 18 8.35 -13.29 0.16
N GLN A 19 7.42 -13.62 -0.75
CA GLN A 19 7.30 -12.97 -2.03
C GLN A 19 6.91 -11.53 -1.74
N LEU A 20 7.94 -10.68 -1.62
CA LEU A 20 7.77 -9.27 -1.31
C LEU A 20 6.97 -8.67 -2.45
N SER A 21 5.88 -7.96 -2.13
CA SER A 21 5.05 -7.35 -3.16
C SER A 21 5.90 -6.37 -3.99
N LYS A 22 5.58 -6.18 -5.27
CA LYS A 22 6.29 -5.17 -6.08
C LYS A 22 6.15 -3.76 -5.49
N LEU A 23 5.02 -3.48 -4.83
CA LEU A 23 4.81 -2.23 -4.09
C LEU A 23 5.77 -2.06 -2.92
N ASP A 24 6.07 -3.14 -2.20
CA ASP A 24 7.03 -3.13 -1.11
C ASP A 24 8.45 -2.82 -1.60
N GLN A 25 8.83 -3.36 -2.75
CA GLN A 25 10.12 -3.07 -3.39
C GLN A 25 10.21 -1.59 -3.78
N ILE A 26 9.16 -1.03 -4.37
CA ILE A 26 9.08 0.41 -4.69
C ILE A 26 9.20 1.23 -3.40
N PHE A 27 8.44 0.89 -2.36
CA PHE A 27 8.52 1.59 -1.08
C PHE A 27 9.95 1.59 -0.53
N ASP A 28 10.57 0.41 -0.44
CA ASP A 28 11.93 0.27 0.11
C ASP A 28 12.99 0.99 -0.74
N GLN A 29 12.81 1.06 -2.05
CA GLN A 29 13.71 1.78 -2.95
C GLN A 29 13.69 3.30 -2.72
N TYR A 30 12.51 3.88 -2.47
CA TYR A 30 12.35 5.34 -2.43
C TYR A 30 12.24 5.94 -1.01
N LYS A 31 12.03 5.13 0.04
CA LYS A 31 11.76 5.61 1.41
C LYS A 31 12.86 6.47 2.05
N GLU A 32 14.10 6.39 1.56
CA GLU A 32 15.27 7.14 2.05
C GLU A 32 15.71 8.24 1.07
N GLY A 33 14.90 8.51 0.04
CA GLY A 33 15.19 9.56 -0.95
C GLY A 33 15.20 10.95 -0.32
N LYS A 34 16.08 11.82 -0.80
CA LYS A 34 16.04 13.25 -0.45
C LYS A 34 14.72 13.85 -0.98
N GLY A 35 14.02 14.64 -0.15
CA GLY A 35 12.70 15.19 -0.48
C GLY A 35 11.57 14.16 -0.36
N VAL A 36 11.83 13.03 0.31
CA VAL A 36 10.83 12.00 0.59
C VAL A 36 10.56 11.91 2.08
N THR A 37 9.28 12.03 2.45
CA THR A 37 8.79 11.60 3.75
C THR A 37 8.19 10.21 3.63
N SER A 38 8.69 9.25 4.40
CA SER A 38 8.19 7.87 4.40
C SER A 38 7.57 7.49 5.74
N ILE A 39 6.39 6.89 5.70
CA ILE A 39 5.64 6.43 6.89
C ILE A 39 5.29 4.97 6.70
N LYS A 40 5.53 4.12 7.71
CA LYS A 40 5.12 2.71 7.73
C LYS A 40 4.45 2.37 9.03
N ILE A 41 3.19 1.97 8.95
CA ILE A 41 2.37 1.54 10.09
C ILE A 41 2.07 0.05 9.90
N GLY A 42 2.54 -0.77 10.84
CA GLY A 42 2.32 -2.22 10.79
C GLY A 42 1.16 -2.69 11.69
N LYS A 43 0.73 -3.93 11.48
CA LYS A 43 -0.29 -4.65 12.25
C LYS A 43 -0.22 -4.51 13.78
N PRO A 44 0.97 -4.50 14.43
CA PRO A 44 1.04 -4.27 15.87
C PRO A 44 0.46 -2.93 16.31
N MET A 45 0.65 -1.86 15.51
CA MET A 45 0.09 -0.54 15.82
C MET A 45 -1.44 -0.54 15.72
N PHE A 46 -2.00 -1.14 14.68
CA PHE A 46 -3.46 -1.29 14.54
C PHE A 46 -4.06 -2.11 15.69
N SER A 47 -3.36 -3.18 16.11
CA SER A 47 -3.77 -3.99 17.26
C SER A 47 -3.74 -3.20 18.56
N MET A 48 -2.78 -2.28 18.71
CA MET A 48 -2.69 -1.39 19.85
C MET A 48 -3.84 -0.38 19.85
N LEU A 49 -4.12 0.27 18.71
CA LEU A 49 -5.24 1.19 18.54
C LEU A 49 -6.58 0.50 18.81
N ASN A 50 -6.78 -0.74 18.36
CA ASN A 50 -8.02 -1.50 18.58
C ASN A 50 -8.24 -1.86 20.07
N LYS A 51 -7.16 -1.93 20.87
CA LYS A 51 -7.22 -2.18 22.32
C LYS A 51 -7.40 -0.90 23.12
N MET A 52 -6.97 0.24 22.59
CA MET A 52 -7.31 1.53 23.17
C MET A 52 -8.78 1.80 22.90
N LYS A 53 -9.58 1.97 23.95
CA LYS A 53 -10.97 2.43 23.82
C LYS A 53 -10.97 3.92 23.50
N LEU A 54 -10.47 4.30 22.33
CA LEU A 54 -10.57 5.66 21.83
C LEU A 54 -12.06 5.89 21.52
N SER A 55 -12.69 6.80 22.25
CA SER A 55 -14.13 7.06 22.21
C SER A 55 -14.57 7.96 21.05
N ASP A 56 -13.77 8.05 19.99
CA ASP A 56 -14.06 8.90 18.84
C ASP A 56 -14.81 8.12 17.76
N ASN A 57 -15.93 8.68 17.32
CA ASN A 57 -16.80 8.14 16.26
C ASN A 57 -16.05 7.83 14.95
N ASP A 58 -14.95 8.55 14.69
CA ASP A 58 -14.12 8.36 13.49
C ASP A 58 -13.32 7.04 13.54
N LEU A 59 -12.92 6.60 14.74
CA LEU A 59 -12.12 5.38 14.89
C LEU A 59 -12.97 4.12 14.66
N GLU A 60 -14.25 4.15 15.03
CA GLU A 60 -15.21 3.07 14.76
C GLU A 60 -15.43 2.87 13.25
N SER A 61 -15.36 3.95 12.47
CA SER A 61 -15.57 3.92 11.01
C SER A 61 -14.40 3.26 10.27
N ILE A 62 -13.17 3.40 10.78
CA ILE A 62 -11.96 2.78 10.20
C ILE A 62 -11.63 1.41 10.80
N ARG A 63 -12.25 1.03 11.94
CA ARG A 63 -12.02 -0.24 12.66
C ARG A 63 -12.15 -1.50 11.79
N PRO A 64 -13.13 -1.62 10.86
CA PRO A 64 -13.23 -2.76 9.95
C PRO A 64 -12.00 -2.89 9.04
N LEU A 65 -11.41 -1.75 8.64
CA LEU A 65 -10.21 -1.70 7.81
C LEU A 65 -8.97 -2.19 8.58
N LEU A 66 -8.89 -1.86 9.88
CA LEU A 66 -7.77 -2.25 10.75
C LEU A 66 -7.62 -3.77 10.93
N THR A 67 -8.66 -4.55 10.67
CA THR A 67 -8.65 -6.01 10.91
C THR A 67 -8.00 -6.77 9.75
N ASN A 68 -8.19 -6.29 8.52
CA ASN A 68 -7.78 -6.99 7.30
C ASN A 68 -6.54 -6.38 6.61
N ILE A 69 -6.04 -5.26 7.15
CA ILE A 69 -4.81 -4.61 6.70
C ILE A 69 -3.63 -5.12 7.55
N ASN A 70 -2.56 -5.54 6.86
CA ASN A 70 -1.29 -5.92 7.46
C ASN A 70 -0.39 -4.71 7.70
N SER A 71 -0.34 -3.78 6.74
CA SER A 71 0.40 -2.54 6.88
C SER A 71 -0.15 -1.41 6.01
N ILE A 72 0.04 -0.18 6.48
CA ILE A 72 -0.11 1.03 5.66
C ILE A 72 1.29 1.61 5.46
N LYS A 73 1.64 1.91 4.21
CA LYS A 73 2.90 2.56 3.86
C LYS A 73 2.58 3.80 3.06
N MET A 74 3.29 4.90 3.32
CA MET A 74 3.11 6.15 2.61
C MET A 74 4.46 6.72 2.19
N LEU A 75 4.55 7.17 0.94
CA LEU A 75 5.63 7.99 0.42
C LEU A 75 5.04 9.34 0.03
N ILE A 76 5.57 10.41 0.59
CA ILE A 76 5.26 11.78 0.20
C ILE A 76 6.52 12.33 -0.46
N VAL A 77 6.43 12.68 -1.73
CA VAL A 77 7.52 13.24 -2.54
C VAL A 77 7.25 14.72 -2.75
N GLU A 78 8.16 15.58 -2.30
CA GLU A 78 8.04 17.04 -2.40
C GLU A 78 8.05 17.51 -3.88
N GLY A 79 7.29 18.59 -4.15
CA GLY A 79 7.10 19.20 -5.48
C GLY A 79 8.37 19.71 -6.15
N ASP A 80 9.38 20.06 -5.36
CA ASP A 80 10.66 20.58 -5.84
C ASP A 80 11.62 19.49 -6.35
N THR A 81 11.18 18.23 -6.39
CA THR A 81 11.94 17.08 -6.92
C THR A 81 11.24 16.40 -8.12
N PRO A 82 11.02 17.11 -9.24
CA PRO A 82 10.21 16.60 -10.36
C PRO A 82 10.76 15.32 -11.00
N GLU A 83 12.09 15.13 -11.01
CA GLU A 83 12.72 13.89 -11.50
C GLU A 83 12.32 12.69 -10.63
N LEU A 84 12.36 12.86 -9.31
CA LEU A 84 12.00 11.81 -8.36
C LEU A 84 10.52 11.47 -8.44
N GLN A 85 9.65 12.48 -8.53
CA GLN A 85 8.21 12.28 -8.75
C GLN A 85 7.94 11.49 -10.03
N SER A 86 8.62 11.84 -11.13
CA SER A 86 8.52 11.13 -12.41
C SER A 86 8.96 9.68 -12.28
N ASP A 87 10.06 9.42 -11.56
CA ASP A 87 10.62 8.09 -11.41
C ASP A 87 9.74 7.18 -10.54
N VAL A 88 9.22 7.67 -9.41
CA VAL A 88 8.29 6.91 -8.57
C VAL A 88 7.00 6.63 -9.33
N SER A 89 6.46 7.62 -10.05
CA SER A 89 5.26 7.46 -10.88
C SER A 89 5.45 6.42 -11.98
N LYS A 90 6.62 6.39 -12.64
CA LYS A 90 6.99 5.37 -13.63
C LYS A 90 7.17 3.99 -13.01
N ALA A 91 7.72 3.90 -11.80
CA ALA A 91 7.87 2.62 -11.12
C ALA A 91 6.49 2.01 -10.81
N ILE A 92 5.55 2.85 -10.37
CA ILE A 92 4.18 2.45 -10.09
C ILE A 92 3.40 2.11 -11.36
N SER A 93 3.55 2.86 -12.45
CA SER A 93 2.83 2.58 -13.70
C SER A 93 3.27 1.28 -14.39
N LYS A 94 4.44 0.74 -14.02
CA LYS A 94 4.92 -0.58 -14.46
C LYS A 94 4.30 -1.74 -13.67
N LEU A 95 3.51 -1.45 -12.63
CA LEU A 95 2.76 -2.47 -11.91
C LEU A 95 1.56 -2.92 -12.74
N ASN A 96 1.20 -4.19 -12.63
CA ASN A 96 0.00 -4.74 -13.26
C ASN A 96 -1.23 -4.43 -12.38
N TYR A 97 -1.51 -3.14 -12.19
CA TYR A 97 -2.61 -2.66 -11.35
C TYR A 97 -3.69 -2.06 -12.24
N GLU A 98 -4.94 -2.36 -11.92
CA GLU A 98 -6.11 -1.82 -12.60
C GLU A 98 -6.57 -0.54 -11.87
N GLU A 99 -6.95 0.48 -12.64
CA GLU A 99 -7.55 1.70 -12.12
C GLU A 99 -9.01 1.43 -11.76
N LEU A 100 -9.32 1.52 -10.47
CA LEU A 100 -10.68 1.35 -9.96
C LEU A 100 -11.47 2.65 -10.03
N MET A 101 -10.80 3.77 -9.78
CA MET A 101 -11.39 5.10 -9.76
C MET A 101 -10.32 6.17 -9.98
N MET A 102 -10.70 7.24 -10.68
CA MET A 102 -9.95 8.48 -10.76
C MET A 102 -10.85 9.65 -10.37
N ILE A 103 -10.33 10.54 -9.53
CA ILE A 103 -10.93 11.84 -9.23
C ILE A 103 -9.93 12.88 -9.75
N ASN A 104 -10.43 13.78 -10.61
CA ASN A 104 -9.62 14.84 -11.20
C ASN A 104 -10.28 16.18 -10.88
N SER A 105 -9.68 16.95 -9.99
CA SER A 105 -10.09 18.30 -9.63
C SER A 105 -9.07 19.32 -10.16
N GLU A 106 -9.28 20.61 -9.86
CA GLU A 106 -8.29 21.65 -10.16
C GLU A 106 -7.02 21.52 -9.32
N GLU A 107 -7.14 21.09 -8.06
CA GLU A 107 -6.03 21.07 -7.10
C GLU A 107 -5.31 19.72 -7.00
N ASN A 108 -5.99 18.63 -7.36
CA ASN A 108 -5.48 17.29 -7.13
C ASN A 108 -6.03 16.23 -8.09
N LYS A 109 -5.14 15.28 -8.42
CA LYS A 109 -5.48 14.07 -9.16
C LYS A 109 -5.31 12.85 -8.28
N ILE A 110 -6.42 12.21 -7.94
CA ILE A 110 -6.46 11.01 -7.10
C ILE A 110 -6.74 9.78 -7.97
N LYS A 111 -5.97 8.71 -7.76
CA LYS A 111 -6.21 7.39 -8.37
C LYS A 111 -6.25 6.29 -7.32
N PHE A 112 -7.25 5.42 -7.42
CA PHE A 112 -7.32 4.16 -6.69
C PHE A 112 -6.95 3.02 -7.64
N LEU A 113 -5.94 2.25 -7.26
CA LEU A 113 -5.31 1.21 -8.08
C LEU A 113 -5.27 -0.11 -7.31
N ALA A 114 -5.56 -1.23 -7.97
CA ALA A 114 -5.62 -2.54 -7.34
C ALA A 114 -5.02 -3.66 -8.19
N GLU A 115 -4.42 -4.66 -7.54
CA GLU A 115 -4.00 -5.90 -8.19
C GLU A 115 -5.11 -6.95 -8.08
N ASN A 116 -5.32 -7.71 -9.17
CA ASN A 116 -6.22 -8.87 -9.21
C ASN A 116 -7.68 -8.56 -8.79
N THR A 117 -8.39 -7.83 -9.65
CA THR A 117 -9.78 -7.39 -9.45
C THR A 117 -10.82 -8.49 -9.71
N GLN A 118 -10.40 -9.70 -10.12
CA GLN A 118 -11.30 -10.79 -10.50
C GLN A 118 -11.95 -11.52 -9.32
N SER A 119 -11.50 -11.26 -8.09
CA SER A 119 -12.07 -11.83 -6.85
C SER A 119 -12.85 -10.80 -6.03
N GLU A 120 -13.80 -11.26 -5.20
CA GLU A 120 -14.60 -10.41 -4.27
C GLU A 120 -13.76 -9.59 -3.27
N THR A 121 -12.48 -9.96 -3.11
CA THR A 121 -11.50 -9.23 -2.33
C THR A 121 -10.33 -8.83 -3.21
N ILE A 122 -9.84 -7.61 -3.03
CA ILE A 122 -8.62 -7.12 -3.67
C ILE A 122 -7.43 -7.34 -2.74
N ASN A 123 -6.32 -7.78 -3.31
CA ASN A 123 -5.04 -7.80 -2.61
C ASN A 123 -4.31 -6.48 -2.89
N ASN A 124 -3.95 -5.77 -1.83
CA ASN A 124 -3.18 -4.52 -1.87
C ASN A 124 -3.87 -3.39 -2.65
N LEU A 125 -4.24 -2.32 -1.94
CA LEU A 125 -4.78 -1.11 -2.54
C LEU A 125 -3.68 -0.05 -2.60
N LEU A 126 -3.49 0.56 -3.76
CA LEU A 126 -2.62 1.73 -3.94
C LEU A 126 -3.48 2.96 -4.19
N LEU A 127 -3.23 4.00 -3.41
CA LEU A 127 -3.76 5.35 -3.59
C LEU A 127 -2.63 6.26 -4.06
N SER A 128 -2.84 6.94 -5.18
CA SER A 128 -1.93 7.94 -5.73
C SER A 128 -2.63 9.29 -5.72
N ILE A 129 -2.07 10.27 -5.04
CA ILE A 129 -2.56 11.65 -4.99
C ILE A 129 -1.44 12.54 -5.55
N ILE A 130 -1.71 13.22 -6.65
CA ILE A 130 -0.79 14.21 -7.22
C ILE A 130 -1.39 15.58 -6.97
N THR A 131 -0.65 16.46 -6.32
CA THR A 131 -0.96 17.89 -6.13
C THR A 131 0.18 18.71 -6.73
N ASP A 132 0.01 20.03 -6.80
CA ASP A 132 1.05 20.94 -7.27
C ASP A 132 2.30 20.90 -6.37
N ASP A 133 2.08 20.76 -5.05
CA ASP A 133 3.15 20.82 -4.05
C ASP A 133 3.77 19.47 -3.73
N SER A 134 3.11 18.35 -4.04
CA SER A 134 3.60 17.03 -3.65
C SER A 134 2.93 15.88 -4.40
N THR A 135 3.60 14.73 -4.42
CA THR A 135 2.99 13.46 -4.83
C THR A 135 2.97 12.51 -3.65
N ILE A 136 1.78 12.01 -3.30
CA ILE A 136 1.55 11.07 -2.20
C ILE A 136 1.17 9.71 -2.77
N PHE A 137 1.92 8.68 -2.39
CA PHE A 137 1.58 7.29 -2.64
C PHE A 137 1.29 6.60 -1.31
N MET A 138 0.08 6.09 -1.15
CA MET A 138 -0.31 5.30 0.01
C MET A 138 -0.63 3.87 -0.41
N ILE A 139 0.07 2.91 0.19
CA ILE A 139 -0.08 1.48 -0.02
C ILE A 139 -0.76 0.89 1.20
N LEU A 140 -1.93 0.28 0.98
CA LEU A 140 -2.62 -0.52 1.97
C LEU A 140 -2.34 -1.99 1.65
N ASP A 141 -1.39 -2.59 2.35
CA ASP A 141 -1.06 -4.00 2.22
C ASP A 141 -2.03 -4.84 3.07
N GLY A 142 -2.78 -5.71 2.42
CA GLY A 142 -3.84 -6.50 3.03
C GLY A 142 -4.89 -6.97 2.04
N LYS A 143 -5.95 -7.58 2.57
CA LYS A 143 -7.13 -7.98 1.80
C LYS A 143 -8.25 -7.00 2.06
N VAL A 144 -8.68 -6.29 1.03
CA VAL A 144 -9.73 -5.28 1.13
C VAL A 144 -10.96 -5.75 0.37
N LYS A 145 -12.13 -5.70 0.99
CA LYS A 145 -13.40 -5.99 0.32
C LYS A 145 -13.82 -4.78 -0.50
N TYR A 146 -14.52 -5.00 -1.63
CA TYR A 146 -15.07 -3.91 -2.44
C TYR A 146 -15.96 -2.95 -1.62
N ASP A 147 -16.78 -3.47 -0.71
CA ASP A 147 -17.63 -2.67 0.18
C ASP A 147 -16.86 -1.74 1.12
N ASP A 148 -15.60 -2.07 1.42
CA ASP A 148 -14.76 -1.25 2.28
C ASP A 148 -14.02 -0.17 1.47
N ILE A 149 -13.73 -0.46 0.19
CA ILE A 149 -13.20 0.54 -0.76
C ILE A 149 -14.24 1.62 -1.05
N SER A 150 -15.52 1.25 -1.20
CA SER A 150 -16.59 2.22 -1.45
C SER A 150 -16.75 3.22 -0.29
N LYS A 151 -16.58 2.76 0.95
CA LYS A 151 -16.56 3.64 2.14
C LYS A 151 -15.38 4.62 2.12
N LEU A 152 -14.19 4.14 1.74
CA LEU A 152 -13.00 5.00 1.62
C LEU A 152 -13.23 6.09 0.57
N ILE A 153 -13.74 5.73 -0.60
CA ILE A 153 -14.07 6.67 -1.66
C ILE A 153 -15.06 7.74 -1.18
N ASN A 154 -16.13 7.32 -0.50
CA ASN A 154 -17.14 8.24 0.00
C ASN A 154 -16.63 9.19 1.10
N SER A 155 -15.54 8.84 1.79
CA SER A 155 -14.92 9.72 2.79
C SER A 155 -14.02 10.81 2.20
N VAL A 156 -13.65 10.68 0.92
CA VAL A 156 -12.81 11.65 0.20
C VAL A 156 -13.68 12.69 -0.54
N ASN A 157 -14.96 12.39 -0.78
CA ASN A 157 -15.99 13.34 -1.24
C ASN A 157 -16.58 14.13 -0.07
#